data_AF-A0A2T2URR6-F1
#
_entry.id   AF-A0A2T2URR6-F1
#
_cell.length_a   1.000
_cell.length_b   1.000
_cell.length_c   1.000
_cell.angle_alpha   90.00
_cell.angle_beta   90.00
_cell.angle_gamma   90.00
#
_symmetry.space_group_name_H-M   'P 1'
#
loop_
_entity.id
_entity.type
_entity.pdbx_description
1 polymer ?
#
loop_
_entity_poly.entity_id
_entity_poly.type
_entity_poly.pdbx_seq_one_letter_code
_entity_poly.pdbx_strand_id
1 'polypeptide(L)'
;MERALPKRSRADTAQSSEGITAQVEVVNTGDRRGQEVVQLYLRDPESRLRRPPQALRDFQKVALDPGASTTVRFALEERDFAAWDDRRGRWIVGSGPYEVRVGASSRDLPLRQAVTIEGPPADQGPVLDRHSTIRQWLEDPQGREVIEPLLTEMTAAMGDEGGGPPGMEEIFGSLPLSTLSALSGGALTESAIEDLVEQVRAAKRASTSGE
;
A
#
# COMPACT_ATOMS: atom_id res chain seq x y z
N MET A 1 -17.92 33.89 -17.05
CA MET A 1 -18.81 32.72 -17.24
C MET A 1 -18.07 31.76 -18.17
N GLU A 2 -17.27 30.86 -17.61
CA GLU A 2 -16.45 29.91 -18.37
C GLU A 2 -17.34 28.73 -18.75
N ARG A 3 -17.72 28.65 -20.03
CA ARG A 3 -18.73 27.71 -20.52
C ARG A 3 -18.01 26.41 -20.88
N ALA A 4 -18.25 25.36 -20.10
CA ALA A 4 -17.73 24.02 -20.38
C ALA A 4 -18.17 23.54 -21.77
N LEU A 5 -17.23 22.95 -22.52
CA LEU A 5 -17.43 22.43 -23.87
C LEU A 5 -18.43 21.25 -23.84
N PRO A 6 -19.36 21.14 -24.82
CA PRO A 6 -20.06 19.87 -25.06
C PRO A 6 -19.02 18.83 -25.53
N LYS A 7 -19.07 17.59 -25.04
CA LYS A 7 -18.02 16.59 -25.35
C LYS A 7 -18.63 15.23 -25.64
N ARG A 8 -18.04 14.54 -26.62
CA ARG A 8 -18.05 13.08 -26.69
C ARG A 8 -16.65 12.62 -26.31
N SER A 9 -16.56 11.76 -25.32
CA SER A 9 -15.31 11.17 -24.86
C SER A 9 -15.46 9.66 -24.87
N ARG A 10 -14.42 8.96 -25.33
CA ARG A 10 -14.30 7.50 -25.25
C ARG A 10 -13.06 7.19 -24.42
N ALA A 11 -13.21 6.27 -23.46
CA ALA A 11 -12.12 5.78 -22.64
C ALA A 11 -11.91 4.29 -22.91
N ASP A 12 -10.66 3.90 -23.10
CA ASP A 12 -10.24 2.51 -23.17
C ASP A 12 -9.07 2.32 -22.19
N THR A 13 -9.15 1.31 -21.33
CA THR A 13 -8.10 0.97 -20.36
C THR A 13 -7.45 -0.34 -20.76
N ALA A 14 -6.12 -0.37 -20.74
CA ALA A 14 -5.32 -1.57 -20.97
C ALA A 14 -4.49 -1.88 -19.72
N GLN A 15 -4.47 -3.16 -19.33
CA GLN A 15 -3.70 -3.69 -18.20
C GLN A 15 -2.56 -4.54 -18.75
N SER A 16 -1.33 -4.27 -18.31
CA SER A 16 -0.14 -5.08 -18.60
C SER A 16 0.56 -5.44 -17.29
N SER A 17 1.59 -6.29 -17.35
CA SER A 17 2.47 -6.58 -16.22
C SER A 17 3.24 -5.37 -15.70
N GLU A 18 3.24 -4.24 -16.43
CA GLU A 18 3.96 -3.02 -16.12
C GLU A 18 3.06 -1.92 -15.51
N GLY A 19 1.74 -2.14 -15.44
CA GLY A 19 0.78 -1.20 -14.88
C GLY A 19 -0.50 -1.04 -15.71
N ILE A 20 -1.25 0.03 -15.43
CA ILE A 20 -2.50 0.32 -16.13
C ILE A 20 -2.37 1.62 -16.90
N THR A 21 -2.73 1.60 -18.18
CA THR A 21 -2.83 2.82 -19.00
C THR A 21 -4.28 3.13 -19.33
N ALA A 22 -4.75 4.30 -18.92
CA ALA A 22 -6.05 4.84 -19.32
C ALA A 22 -5.87 5.81 -20.50
N GLN A 23 -6.57 5.57 -21.59
CA GLN A 23 -6.56 6.44 -22.77
C GLN A 23 -7.91 7.10 -22.95
N VAL A 24 -7.92 8.42 -23.16
CA VAL A 24 -9.14 9.21 -23.33
C VAL A 24 -9.03 10.09 -24.56
N GLU A 25 -9.96 9.93 -25.49
CA GLU A 25 -10.11 10.87 -26.60
C GLU A 25 -10.88 12.12 -26.14
N VAL A 26 -10.31 13.29 -26.43
CA VAL A 26 -10.88 14.60 -26.13
C VAL A 26 -11.12 15.33 -27.45
N VAL A 27 -12.33 15.84 -27.64
CA VAL A 27 -12.74 16.58 -28.84
C VAL A 27 -13.23 17.97 -28.44
N ASN A 28 -12.75 19.01 -29.11
CA ASN A 28 -13.34 20.34 -28.98
C ASN A 28 -14.53 20.47 -29.94
N THR A 29 -15.74 20.45 -29.40
CA THR A 29 -16.98 20.59 -30.20
C THR A 29 -17.51 22.03 -30.29
N GLY A 30 -16.80 23.00 -29.71
CA GLY A 30 -17.17 24.41 -29.77
C GLY A 30 -16.59 25.13 -30.98
N ASP A 31 -17.08 26.34 -31.23
CA ASP A 31 -16.68 27.17 -32.39
C ASP A 31 -15.42 28.01 -32.14
N ARG A 32 -14.75 27.83 -30.99
CA ARG A 32 -13.55 28.58 -30.61
C ARG A 32 -12.46 27.67 -30.08
N ARG A 33 -11.22 28.10 -30.25
CA ARG A 33 -10.06 27.46 -29.60
C ARG A 33 -10.27 27.46 -28.09
N GLY A 34 -10.07 26.31 -27.46
CA GLY A 34 -10.30 26.10 -26.04
C GLY A 34 -9.16 25.33 -25.38
N GLN A 35 -9.10 25.41 -24.05
CA GLN A 35 -8.24 24.57 -23.23
C GLN A 35 -9.10 23.75 -22.27
N GLU A 36 -8.67 22.53 -21.99
CA GLU A 36 -9.37 21.59 -21.12
C GLU A 36 -8.39 20.92 -20.17
N VAL A 37 -8.76 20.75 -18.91
CA VAL A 37 -8.01 19.94 -17.94
C VAL A 37 -8.75 18.63 -17.72
N VAL A 38 -8.23 17.56 -18.32
CA VAL A 38 -8.74 16.19 -18.14
C VAL A 38 -8.18 15.65 -16.84
N GLN A 39 -9.04 15.16 -15.95
CA GLN A 39 -8.67 14.68 -14.62
C GLN A 39 -9.01 13.20 -14.48
N LEU A 40 -8.06 12.41 -13.97
CA LEU A 40 -8.22 11.00 -13.66
C LEU A 40 -8.30 10.79 -12.15
N TYR A 41 -9.35 10.09 -11.71
CA TYR A 41 -9.58 9.68 -10.34
C TYR A 41 -9.62 8.17 -10.21
N LEU A 42 -9.17 7.66 -9.07
CA LEU A 42 -9.39 6.28 -8.66
C LEU A 42 -10.39 6.22 -7.51
N ARG A 43 -11.30 5.25 -7.57
CA ARG A 43 -12.16 4.86 -6.45
C ARG A 43 -11.96 3.39 -6.15
N ASP A 44 -11.82 3.10 -4.87
CA ASP A 44 -11.78 1.76 -4.31
C ASP A 44 -13.10 1.54 -3.53
N PRO A 45 -14.11 0.86 -4.13
CA PRO A 45 -15.43 0.68 -3.52
C PRO A 45 -15.43 -0.32 -2.36
N GLU A 46 -14.43 -1.19 -2.25
CA GLU A 46 -14.37 -2.28 -1.26
C GLU A 46 -13.31 -2.04 -0.19
N SER A 47 -12.71 -0.83 -0.19
CA SER A 47 -11.63 -0.50 0.71
C SER A 47 -12.01 -0.70 2.17
N ARG A 48 -11.19 -1.50 2.87
CA ARG A 48 -11.24 -1.63 4.33
C ARG A 48 -10.39 -0.58 5.05
N LEU A 49 -9.57 0.16 4.29
CA LEU A 49 -8.74 1.23 4.81
C LEU A 49 -9.47 2.57 4.76
N ARG A 50 -9.15 3.46 5.71
CA ARG A 50 -9.68 4.83 5.69
C ARG A 50 -9.07 5.57 4.50
N ARG A 51 -9.88 5.88 3.49
CA ARG A 51 -9.48 6.68 2.33
C ARG A 51 -10.63 7.55 1.81
N PRO A 52 -10.34 8.61 1.03
CA PRO A 52 -11.39 9.38 0.38
C PRO A 52 -12.26 8.51 -0.55
N PRO A 53 -13.53 8.87 -0.80
CA PRO A 53 -14.41 8.13 -1.72
C PRO A 53 -13.86 7.99 -3.14
N GLN A 54 -13.02 8.93 -3.54
CA GLN A 54 -12.21 8.90 -4.77
C GLN A 54 -11.00 9.84 -4.58
N ALA A 55 -9.89 9.54 -5.25
CA ALA A 55 -8.66 10.33 -5.19
C ALA A 55 -8.18 10.71 -6.60
N LEU A 56 -7.81 11.98 -6.80
CA LEU A 56 -7.17 12.43 -8.03
C LEU A 56 -5.79 11.75 -8.13
N ARG A 57 -5.48 11.15 -9.28
CA ARG A 57 -4.18 10.53 -9.53
C ARG A 57 -3.36 11.28 -10.56
N ASP A 58 -4.00 11.76 -11.61
CA ASP A 58 -3.31 12.51 -12.65
C ASP A 58 -4.26 13.49 -13.34
N PHE A 59 -3.71 14.51 -14.00
CA PHE A 59 -4.44 15.44 -14.83
C PHE A 59 -3.56 15.95 -15.97
N GLN A 60 -4.17 16.19 -17.14
CA GLN A 60 -3.48 16.76 -18.29
C GLN A 60 -4.27 17.89 -18.91
N LYS A 61 -3.56 18.97 -19.24
CA LYS A 61 -4.13 20.14 -19.89
C LYS A 61 -3.88 20.07 -21.39
N VAL A 62 -4.94 20.12 -22.19
CA VAL A 62 -4.87 20.13 -23.66
C VAL A 62 -5.44 21.41 -24.22
N ALA A 63 -4.90 21.88 -25.36
CA ALA A 63 -5.42 23.00 -26.12
C ALA A 63 -5.84 22.51 -27.50
N LEU A 64 -7.08 22.79 -27.91
CA LEU A 64 -7.65 22.26 -29.13
C LEU A 64 -8.34 23.38 -29.92
N ASP A 65 -8.10 23.41 -31.21
CA ASP A 65 -8.87 24.22 -32.16
C ASP A 65 -10.29 23.64 -32.34
N PRO A 66 -11.25 24.43 -32.86
CA PRO A 66 -12.60 23.94 -33.15
C PRO A 66 -12.59 22.66 -33.99
N GLY A 67 -13.31 21.63 -33.55
CA GLY A 67 -13.41 20.34 -34.24
C GLY A 67 -12.19 19.41 -34.11
N ALA A 68 -11.08 19.86 -33.54
CA ALA A 68 -9.90 19.03 -33.34
C ALA A 68 -10.08 18.03 -32.20
N SER A 69 -9.39 16.88 -32.30
CA SER A 69 -9.31 15.88 -31.24
C SER A 69 -7.87 15.53 -30.88
N THR A 70 -7.69 15.02 -29.66
CA THR A 70 -6.42 14.46 -29.19
C THR A 70 -6.66 13.33 -28.20
N THR A 71 -5.71 12.41 -28.06
CA THR A 71 -5.75 11.33 -27.08
C THR A 71 -4.84 11.67 -25.90
N VAL A 72 -5.43 11.75 -24.72
CA VAL A 72 -4.72 11.88 -23.44
C VAL A 72 -4.45 10.48 -22.89
N ARG A 73 -3.24 10.25 -22.36
CA ARG A 73 -2.82 8.96 -21.81
C ARG A 73 -2.35 9.15 -20.38
N PHE A 74 -2.91 8.37 -19.47
CA PHE A 74 -2.52 8.36 -18.06
C PHE A 74 -1.91 7.01 -17.72
N ALA A 75 -0.71 7.01 -17.15
CA ALA A 75 -0.08 5.83 -16.60
C ALA A 75 -0.41 5.74 -15.11
N LEU A 76 -0.94 4.61 -14.68
CA LEU A 76 -1.23 4.29 -13.29
C LEU A 76 -0.28 3.20 -12.83
N GLU A 77 0.49 3.53 -11.80
CA GLU A 77 1.45 2.63 -11.17
C GLU A 77 0.83 1.99 -9.92
N GLU A 78 1.45 0.93 -9.39
CA GLU A 78 1.00 0.27 -8.16
C GLU A 78 0.76 1.26 -7.00
N ARG A 79 1.62 2.28 -6.91
CA ARG A 79 1.54 3.33 -5.90
C ARG A 79 0.24 4.14 -5.95
N ASP A 80 -0.38 4.27 -7.13
CA ASP A 80 -1.66 4.95 -7.29
C ASP A 80 -2.83 4.17 -6.68
N PHE A 81 -2.70 2.86 -6.54
CA PHE A 81 -3.72 2.03 -5.91
C PHE A 81 -3.55 1.98 -4.38
N ALA A 82 -2.32 2.21 -3.91
CA ALA A 82 -1.94 2.07 -2.53
C ALA A 82 -2.69 3.02 -1.56
N ALA A 83 -2.93 2.51 -0.36
CA ALA A 83 -3.43 3.24 0.79
C ALA A 83 -2.59 2.90 2.04
N TRP A 84 -2.52 3.84 2.99
CA TRP A 84 -1.79 3.62 4.22
C TRP A 84 -2.60 2.75 5.18
N ASP A 85 -1.98 1.69 5.69
CA ASP A 85 -2.56 0.83 6.73
C ASP A 85 -1.94 1.17 8.08
N ASP A 86 -2.69 1.89 8.92
CA ASP A 86 -2.27 2.27 10.27
C ASP A 86 -1.91 1.07 11.15
N ARG A 87 -2.57 -0.08 10.96
CA ARG A 87 -2.28 -1.29 11.75
C ARG A 87 -0.94 -1.90 11.37
N ARG A 88 -0.52 -1.70 10.12
CA ARG A 88 0.70 -2.30 9.58
C ARG A 88 1.86 -1.32 9.43
N GLY A 89 1.61 -0.02 9.58
CA GLY A 89 2.61 1.03 9.43
C GLY A 89 3.22 1.08 8.02
N ARG A 90 2.47 0.67 6.99
CA ARG A 90 2.96 0.63 5.60
C ARG A 90 1.87 0.97 4.59
N TRP A 91 2.31 1.31 3.39
CA TRP A 91 1.45 1.40 2.22
C TRP A 91 1.12 -0.01 1.73
N ILE A 92 -0.15 -0.28 1.47
CA ILE A 92 -0.61 -1.54 0.87
C ILE A 92 -1.52 -1.26 -0.32
N VAL A 93 -1.46 -2.14 -1.31
CA VAL A 93 -2.46 -2.21 -2.39
C VAL A 93 -3.44 -3.31 -2.03
N GLY A 94 -4.71 -2.97 -1.84
CA GLY A 94 -5.74 -3.97 -1.64
C GLY A 94 -6.06 -4.65 -2.97
N SER A 95 -6.10 -5.97 -2.99
CA SER A 95 -6.61 -6.73 -4.15
C SER A 95 -8.11 -6.53 -4.29
N GLY A 96 -8.59 -6.45 -5.52
CA GLY A 96 -10.01 -6.32 -5.82
C GLY A 96 -10.33 -5.28 -6.90
N PRO A 97 -11.61 -4.93 -7.05
CA PRO A 97 -12.05 -4.00 -8.07
C PRO A 97 -11.70 -2.56 -7.69
N TYR A 98 -11.13 -1.82 -8.65
CA TYR A 98 -10.99 -0.37 -8.61
C TYR A 98 -11.76 0.25 -9.78
N GLU A 99 -12.22 1.48 -9.60
CA GLU A 99 -12.92 2.24 -10.62
C GLU A 99 -12.05 3.40 -11.07
N VAL A 100 -11.57 3.34 -12.32
CA VAL A 100 -10.91 4.44 -13.02
C VAL A 100 -11.98 5.39 -13.53
N ARG A 101 -11.90 6.66 -13.13
CA ARG A 101 -12.90 7.69 -13.47
C ARG A 101 -12.22 8.87 -14.14
N VAL A 102 -12.73 9.33 -15.27
CA VAL A 102 -12.15 10.47 -16.00
C VAL A 102 -13.20 11.50 -16.35
N GLY A 103 -12.84 12.77 -16.25
CA GLY A 103 -13.71 13.88 -16.62
C GLY A 103 -13.11 15.26 -16.38
N ALA A 104 -13.97 16.28 -16.36
CA ALA A 104 -13.57 17.69 -16.30
C ALA A 104 -13.45 18.22 -14.85
N SER A 105 -14.05 17.52 -13.88
CA SER A 105 -13.95 17.88 -12.47
C SER A 105 -14.22 16.68 -11.58
N SER A 106 -13.87 16.75 -10.29
CA SER A 106 -14.22 15.72 -9.30
C SER A 106 -15.71 15.36 -9.22
N ARG A 107 -16.60 16.26 -9.66
CA ARG A 107 -18.05 16.08 -9.68
C ARG A 107 -18.62 15.73 -11.07
N ASP A 108 -17.81 15.85 -12.11
CA ASP A 108 -18.18 15.60 -13.51
C ASP A 108 -17.19 14.59 -14.12
N LEU A 109 -17.50 13.31 -13.89
CA LEU A 109 -16.70 12.14 -14.27
C LEU A 109 -17.56 11.16 -15.08
N PRO A 110 -17.87 11.48 -16.36
CA PRO A 110 -18.76 10.66 -17.19
C PRO A 110 -18.12 9.34 -17.64
N LEU A 111 -16.79 9.27 -17.68
CA LEU A 111 -16.06 8.07 -18.06
C LEU A 111 -15.70 7.27 -16.82
N ARG A 112 -16.09 5.99 -16.80
CA ARG A 112 -15.86 5.08 -15.68
C ARG A 112 -15.53 3.70 -16.22
N GLN A 113 -14.47 3.08 -15.71
CA GLN A 113 -14.08 1.73 -16.06
C GLN A 113 -13.59 0.99 -14.83
N ALA A 114 -14.10 -0.22 -14.63
CA ALA A 114 -13.62 -1.10 -13.58
C ALA A 114 -12.34 -1.82 -14.04
N VAL A 115 -11.37 -1.94 -13.14
CA VAL A 115 -10.15 -2.72 -13.29
C VAL A 115 -9.96 -3.58 -12.06
N THR A 116 -9.42 -4.78 -12.21
CA THR A 116 -9.10 -5.66 -11.07
C THR A 116 -7.62 -5.59 -10.81
N ILE A 117 -7.27 -5.22 -9.58
CA ILE A 117 -5.88 -5.18 -9.12
C ILE A 117 -5.62 -6.40 -8.26
N GLU A 118 -4.51 -7.07 -8.54
CA GLU A 118 -3.95 -8.08 -7.66
C GLU A 118 -2.83 -7.40 -6.86
N GLY A 119 -3.15 -7.05 -5.61
CA GLY A 119 -2.16 -6.64 -4.64
C GLY A 119 -1.57 -7.84 -3.90
N PRO A 120 -0.47 -7.65 -3.17
CA PRO A 120 0.05 -8.67 -2.27
C PRO A 120 -1.03 -9.08 -1.24
N PRO A 121 -0.99 -10.33 -0.74
CA PRO A 121 -1.98 -10.85 0.20
C PRO A 121 -2.25 -9.90 1.36
N ALA A 122 -3.53 -9.65 1.64
CA ALA A 122 -3.98 -8.67 2.63
C ALA A 122 -3.69 -9.10 4.08
N ASP A 123 -3.06 -10.25 4.32
CA ASP A 123 -2.90 -10.92 5.61
C ASP A 123 -1.44 -10.96 6.12
N GLN A 124 -0.51 -10.28 5.48
CA GLN A 124 0.93 -10.27 5.82
C GLN A 124 1.31 -9.71 7.22
N GLY A 125 0.36 -9.52 8.14
CA GLY A 125 0.61 -9.05 9.51
C GLY A 125 1.18 -7.61 9.59
N PRO A 126 1.43 -7.08 10.79
CA PRO A 126 2.20 -5.85 10.97
C PRO A 126 3.61 -6.01 10.39
N VAL A 127 4.25 -4.91 9.95
CA VAL A 127 5.68 -4.97 9.62
C VAL A 127 6.42 -5.20 10.93
N LEU A 128 7.11 -6.34 11.03
CA LEU A 128 8.00 -6.60 12.14
C LEU A 128 9.32 -5.87 11.92
N ASP A 129 9.69 -5.06 12.91
CA ASP A 129 10.94 -4.32 12.98
C ASP A 129 11.51 -4.33 14.40
N ARG A 130 12.64 -3.65 14.61
CA ARG A 130 13.33 -3.55 15.90
C ARG A 130 12.52 -2.81 16.99
N HIS A 131 11.48 -2.07 16.61
CA HIS A 131 10.62 -1.31 17.51
C HIS A 131 9.30 -2.04 17.80
N SER A 132 8.98 -3.07 17.01
CA SER A 132 7.88 -3.98 17.26
C SER A 132 8.11 -4.77 18.55
N THR A 133 7.03 -5.01 19.29
CA THR A 133 7.12 -5.69 20.58
C THR A 133 7.36 -7.19 20.41
N ILE A 134 7.96 -7.82 21.42
CA ILE A 134 8.18 -9.27 21.43
C ILE A 134 6.85 -10.03 21.22
N ARG A 135 5.73 -9.55 21.78
CA ARG A 135 4.40 -10.11 21.53
C ARG A 135 4.00 -10.07 20.06
N GLN A 136 4.22 -8.94 19.38
CA GLN A 136 3.90 -8.81 17.95
C GLN A 136 4.70 -9.79 17.10
N TRP A 137 5.98 -9.98 17.44
CA TRP A 137 6.81 -10.99 16.80
C TRP A 137 6.31 -12.42 17.06
N LEU A 138 5.90 -12.74 18.29
CA LEU A 138 5.36 -14.05 18.64
C LEU A 138 3.98 -14.33 18.04
N GLU A 139 3.15 -13.32 17.80
CA GLU A 139 1.82 -13.46 17.17
C GLU A 139 1.90 -13.70 15.65
N ASP A 140 3.03 -13.35 15.02
CA ASP A 140 3.29 -13.57 13.60
C ASP A 140 3.93 -14.94 13.36
N PRO A 141 3.43 -15.78 12.43
CA PRO A 141 4.00 -17.12 12.21
C PRO A 141 5.49 -17.10 11.84
N GLN A 142 5.87 -16.27 10.87
CA GLN A 142 7.25 -16.13 10.44
C GLN A 142 8.10 -15.40 11.49
N GLY A 143 7.53 -14.40 12.16
CA GLY A 143 8.18 -13.71 13.27
C GLY A 143 8.56 -14.67 14.39
N ARG A 144 7.62 -15.53 14.81
CA ARG A 144 7.81 -16.52 15.87
C ARG A 144 8.96 -17.46 15.54
N GLU A 145 8.96 -18.05 14.34
CA GLU A 145 10.02 -18.97 13.89
C GLU A 145 11.42 -18.32 13.98
N VAL A 146 11.53 -17.02 13.71
CA VAL A 146 12.79 -16.28 13.75
C VAL A 146 13.26 -15.98 15.18
N ILE A 147 12.35 -15.58 16.08
CA ILE A 147 12.74 -15.12 17.43
C ILE A 147 12.68 -16.19 18.52
N GLU A 148 11.94 -17.28 18.33
CA GLU A 148 11.77 -18.35 19.32
C GLU A 148 13.11 -19.02 19.74
N PRO A 149 14.07 -19.30 18.82
CA PRO A 149 15.37 -19.83 19.21
C PRO A 149 16.15 -18.86 20.11
N LEU A 150 16.13 -17.58 19.80
CA LEU A 150 16.79 -16.54 20.59
C LEU A 150 16.17 -16.45 21.99
N LEU A 151 14.84 -16.40 22.07
CA LEU A 151 14.15 -16.36 23.35
C LEU A 151 14.48 -17.58 24.20
N THR A 152 14.49 -18.78 23.60
CA THR A 152 14.82 -20.03 24.29
C THR A 152 16.23 -20.00 24.87
N GLU A 153 17.21 -19.53 24.10
CA GLU A 153 18.59 -19.37 24.56
C GLU A 153 18.71 -18.36 25.71
N MET A 154 18.02 -17.23 25.62
CA MET A 154 17.99 -16.23 26.68
C MET A 154 17.36 -16.76 27.97
N THR A 155 16.25 -17.50 27.89
CA THR A 155 15.62 -18.11 29.08
C THR A 155 16.55 -19.14 29.72
N ALA A 156 17.24 -19.95 28.91
CA ALA A 156 18.23 -20.90 29.41
C ALA A 156 19.43 -20.21 30.08
N ALA A 157 19.89 -19.09 29.53
CA ALA A 157 21.01 -18.32 30.09
C ALA A 157 20.66 -17.56 31.39
N MET A 158 19.40 -17.14 31.56
CA MET A 158 18.92 -16.49 32.79
C MET A 158 18.66 -17.48 33.95
N GLY A 159 18.74 -18.79 33.69
CA GLY A 159 18.47 -19.84 34.67
C GLY A 159 16.96 -20.04 34.90
N ASP A 160 16.55 -21.31 35.01
CA ASP A 160 15.16 -21.70 35.29
C ASP A 160 14.77 -21.41 36.75
N GLU A 161 14.73 -20.13 37.13
CA GLU A 161 13.92 -19.70 38.26
C GLU A 161 12.49 -19.51 37.74
N GLY A 162 11.84 -20.67 37.53
CA GLY A 162 10.51 -20.80 36.96
C GLY A 162 9.53 -19.79 37.55
N GLY A 163 9.00 -18.95 36.65
CA GLY A 163 7.99 -17.96 36.97
C GLY A 163 8.57 -16.73 37.64
N GLY A 164 9.11 -15.82 36.81
CA GLY A 164 9.24 -14.42 37.20
C GLY A 164 7.92 -13.90 37.81
N PRO A 165 7.96 -12.82 38.62
CA PRO A 165 6.78 -12.33 39.32
C PRO A 165 5.56 -12.22 38.39
N PRO A 166 4.34 -12.56 38.86
CA PRO A 166 3.16 -12.55 38.02
C PRO A 166 3.04 -11.21 37.28
N GLY A 167 2.88 -11.27 35.95
CA GLY A 167 2.90 -10.10 35.05
C GLY A 167 4.25 -9.82 34.37
N MET A 168 5.34 -10.53 34.71
CA MET A 168 6.63 -10.34 34.05
C MET A 168 6.60 -10.73 32.57
N GLU A 169 5.86 -11.80 32.19
CA GLU A 169 5.62 -12.17 30.79
C GLU A 169 4.88 -11.08 30.01
N GLU A 170 3.93 -10.41 30.67
CA GLU A 170 3.16 -9.32 30.07
C GLU A 170 4.02 -8.08 29.83
N ILE A 171 4.85 -7.74 30.81
CA ILE A 171 5.86 -6.68 30.69
C ILE A 171 6.83 -7.03 29.56
N PHE A 172 7.41 -8.24 29.55
CA PHE A 172 8.39 -8.66 28.56
C PHE A 172 7.82 -8.66 27.14
N GLY A 173 6.60 -9.17 26.95
CA GLY A 173 5.91 -9.15 25.66
C GLY A 173 5.61 -7.74 25.14
N SER A 174 5.53 -6.74 26.01
CA SER A 174 5.33 -5.33 25.63
C SER A 174 6.62 -4.59 25.23
N LEU A 175 7.79 -5.16 25.56
CA LEU A 175 9.07 -4.55 25.22
C LEU A 175 9.35 -4.63 23.71
N PRO A 176 9.89 -3.57 23.09
CA PRO A 176 10.43 -3.62 21.74
C PRO A 176 11.55 -4.65 21.62
N LEU A 177 11.69 -5.31 20.47
CA LEU A 177 12.75 -6.30 20.23
C LEU A 177 14.16 -5.71 20.48
N SER A 178 14.39 -4.45 20.10
CA SER A 178 15.65 -3.73 20.36
C SER A 178 16.06 -3.69 21.84
N THR A 179 15.09 -3.78 22.76
CA THR A 179 15.36 -3.82 24.21
C THR A 179 16.18 -5.05 24.62
N LEU A 180 16.10 -6.15 23.84
CA LEU A 180 16.87 -7.35 24.10
C LEU A 180 18.39 -7.11 24.02
N SER A 181 18.84 -6.17 23.16
CA SER A 181 20.26 -5.81 23.11
C SER A 181 20.75 -5.25 24.46
N ALA A 182 19.97 -4.36 25.07
CA ALA A 182 20.28 -3.80 26.39
C ALA A 182 20.20 -4.85 27.51
N LEU A 183 19.18 -5.72 27.50
CA LEU A 183 18.99 -6.75 28.52
C LEU A 183 20.03 -7.88 28.46
N SER A 184 20.56 -8.15 27.27
CA SER A 184 21.57 -9.19 27.04
C SER A 184 22.97 -8.83 27.56
N GLY A 185 23.17 -7.62 28.08
CA GLY A 185 24.48 -7.16 28.52
C GLY A 185 25.53 -7.10 27.41
N GLY A 186 25.09 -6.96 26.15
CA GLY A 186 25.97 -6.94 24.96
C GLY A 186 26.15 -8.29 24.27
N ALA A 187 25.54 -9.38 24.76
CA ALA A 187 25.55 -10.67 24.07
C ALA A 187 24.73 -10.62 22.76
N LEU A 188 23.67 -9.81 22.72
CA LEU A 188 22.88 -9.53 21.52
C LEU A 188 23.23 -8.13 21.00
N THR A 189 23.87 -8.08 19.84
CA THR A 189 24.29 -6.81 19.23
C THR A 189 23.16 -6.16 18.44
N GLU A 190 23.26 -4.85 18.19
CA GLU A 190 22.35 -4.14 17.30
C GLU A 190 22.33 -4.74 15.87
N SER A 191 23.48 -5.21 15.38
CA SER A 191 23.56 -5.92 14.10
C SER A 191 22.77 -7.22 14.10
N ALA A 192 22.81 -7.99 15.20
CA ALA A 192 22.03 -9.21 15.32
C ALA A 192 20.52 -8.94 15.31
N ILE A 193 20.08 -7.84 15.93
CA ILE A 193 18.68 -7.39 15.84
C ILE A 193 18.29 -7.06 14.40
N GLU A 194 19.15 -6.36 13.66
CA GLU A 194 18.92 -6.05 12.25
C GLU A 194 18.87 -7.31 11.38
N ASP A 195 19.72 -8.30 11.68
CA ASP A 195 19.71 -9.59 10.99
C ASP A 195 18.39 -10.35 11.21
N LEU A 196 17.82 -10.35 12.43
CA LEU A 196 16.50 -10.94 12.70
C LEU A 196 15.39 -10.24 11.90
N VAL A 197 15.44 -8.91 11.82
CA VAL A 197 14.50 -8.12 11.01
C VAL A 197 14.59 -8.50 9.53
N GLU A 198 15.78 -8.70 8.99
CA GLU A 198 15.94 -9.10 7.59
C GLU A 198 15.51 -10.57 7.36
N GLN A 199 15.77 -11.47 8.32
CA GLN A 199 15.32 -12.86 8.26
C GLN A 199 13.79 -12.96 8.17
N VAL A 200 13.05 -12.25 9.02
CA VAL A 200 11.58 -12.28 8.96
C VAL A 200 11.04 -11.65 7.67
N ARG A 201 11.69 -10.60 7.16
CA ARG A 201 11.33 -10.00 5.86
C ARG A 201 11.60 -10.95 4.70
N ALA A 202 12.70 -11.69 4.73
CA ALA A 202 13.01 -12.72 3.74
C ALA A 202 12.00 -13.87 3.80
N ALA A 203 11.66 -14.36 4.99
CA ALA A 203 10.66 -15.42 5.19
C ALA A 203 9.27 -15.03 4.64
N LYS A 204 8.82 -13.80 4.92
CA LYS A 204 7.54 -13.26 4.40
C LYS A 204 7.54 -13.09 2.88
N ARG A 205 8.68 -12.74 2.27
CA ARG A 205 8.81 -12.67 0.80
C ARG A 205 8.71 -14.07 0.18
N ALA A 206 9.40 -15.05 0.75
CA ALA A 206 9.39 -16.42 0.27
C ALA A 206 8.00 -17.07 0.35
N SER A 207 7.24 -16.82 1.43
CA SER A 207 5.88 -17.34 1.56
C SER A 207 4.89 -16.72 0.56
N THR A 208 5.14 -15.49 0.09
CA THR A 208 4.28 -14.82 -0.89
C THR A 208 4.51 -15.30 -2.33
N SER A 209 5.65 -15.97 -2.61
CA SER A 209 5.97 -16.51 -3.95
C SER A 209 5.55 -17.97 -4.17
N GLY A 210 4.92 -18.61 -3.18
CA GLY A 210 4.64 -20.05 -3.16
C GLY A 210 3.17 -20.48 -3.29
N GLU A 211 2.24 -19.54 -3.50
CA GLU A 211 0.80 -19.81 -3.70
C GLU A 211 0.34 -19.49 -5.12
#